data_AF-A0A966L278-F1
#
_entry.id   AF-A0A966L278-F1
#
_cell.length_a   1.000
_cell.length_b   1.000
_cell.length_c   1.000
_cell.angle_alpha   90.00
_cell.angle_beta   90.00
_cell.angle_gamma   90.00
#
_symmetry.space_group_name_H-M   'P 1'
#
loop_
_entity.id
_entity.type
_entity.pdbx_description
1 polymer ?
#
loop_
_entity_poly.entity_id
_entity_poly.type
_entity_poly.pdbx_seq_one_letter_code
_entity_poly.pdbx_strand_id
1 'polypeptide(L)'
;NVVVGLNYLPAETEVEIVSTKAPEMEKKTIADMVKVADLSRQGFMNGDISTVMSPRTVISWAQNTAIFKDIGFAFRVTFLNKCDEAERMLVAEYYQRVFGTDLPESVVGSA
;
A
#
# COMPACT_ATOMS: atom_id res chain seq x y z
N ASN A 1 -28.28 17.72 -0.50
CA ASN A 1 -27.18 16.77 -0.25
C ASN A 1 -26.76 16.14 -1.55
N VAL A 2 -25.59 16.51 -2.07
CA VAL A 2 -24.96 15.76 -3.16
C VAL A 2 -24.20 14.61 -2.50
N VAL A 3 -24.69 13.40 -2.68
CA VAL A 3 -23.98 12.18 -2.26
C VAL A 3 -23.04 11.84 -3.41
N VAL A 4 -21.80 12.32 -3.33
CA VAL A 4 -20.76 11.92 -4.28
C VAL A 4 -20.12 10.65 -3.72
N GLY A 5 -20.18 9.56 -4.48
CA GLY A 5 -19.35 8.40 -4.17
C GLY A 5 -17.90 8.80 -4.30
N LEU A 6 -17.14 8.75 -3.21
CA LEU A 6 -15.67 8.86 -3.23
C LEU A 6 -15.12 7.55 -3.81
N ASN A 7 -15.34 7.34 -5.10
CA ASN A 7 -14.72 6.23 -5.82
C ASN A 7 -13.24 6.52 -5.96
N TYR A 8 -12.43 5.47 -5.90
CA TYR A 8 -10.98 5.59 -6.03
C TYR A 8 -10.61 6.15 -7.41
N LEU A 9 -9.58 6.99 -7.43
CA LEU A 9 -9.05 7.57 -8.67
C LEU A 9 -8.55 6.44 -9.60
N PRO A 10 -8.58 6.65 -10.92
CA PRO A 10 -7.87 5.76 -11.84
C PRO A 10 -6.42 5.61 -11.41
N ALA A 11 -5.89 4.38 -11.46
CA ALA A 11 -4.53 4.07 -11.01
C ALA A 11 -3.48 5.00 -11.64
N GLU A 12 -3.65 5.34 -12.92
CA GLU A 12 -2.84 6.29 -13.68
C GLU A 12 -2.83 7.71 -13.08
N THR A 13 -3.99 8.23 -12.65
CA THR A 13 -4.07 9.54 -11.97
C THR A 13 -3.41 9.49 -10.59
N GLU A 14 -3.60 8.39 -9.85
CA GLU A 14 -2.97 8.21 -8.54
C GLU A 14 -1.44 8.14 -8.64
N VAL A 15 -0.91 7.45 -9.65
CA VAL A 15 0.54 7.39 -9.93
C VAL A 15 1.10 8.77 -10.22
N GLU A 16 0.41 9.61 -11.00
CA GLU A 16 0.87 10.96 -11.33
C GLU A 16 0.91 11.87 -10.08
N ILE A 17 -0.13 11.80 -9.25
CA ILE A 17 -0.21 12.54 -7.98
C ILE A 17 0.94 12.12 -7.04
N VAL A 18 1.15 10.81 -6.88
CA VAL A 18 2.21 10.28 -6.02
C VAL A 18 3.59 10.65 -6.57
N SER A 19 3.80 10.54 -7.89
CA SER A 19 5.06 10.92 -8.54
C SER A 19 5.39 12.40 -8.37
N THR A 20 4.38 13.28 -8.36
CA THR A 20 4.56 14.71 -8.07
C THR A 20 4.95 14.97 -6.61
N LYS A 21 4.49 14.13 -5.68
CA LYS A 21 4.74 14.27 -4.23
C LYS A 21 6.00 13.53 -3.74
N ALA A 22 6.48 12.55 -4.49
CA ALA A 22 7.69 11.78 -4.22
C ALA A 22 8.55 11.69 -5.49
N PRO A 23 9.22 12.79 -5.89
CA PRO A 23 9.97 12.87 -7.15
C PRO A 23 11.21 11.97 -7.19
N GLU A 24 11.70 11.50 -6.04
CA GLU A 24 12.87 10.63 -5.93
C GLU A 24 12.57 9.17 -6.28
N MET A 25 11.29 8.82 -6.46
CA MET A 25 10.85 7.45 -6.72
C MET A 25 10.61 7.19 -8.21
N GLU A 26 11.07 6.03 -8.68
CA GLU A 26 10.78 5.53 -10.02
C GLU A 26 9.27 5.36 -10.24
N LYS A 27 8.77 5.85 -11.38
CA LYS A 27 7.33 5.75 -11.74
C LYS A 27 6.82 4.31 -11.75
N LYS A 28 7.70 3.35 -12.11
CA LYS A 28 7.37 1.92 -12.09
C LYS A 28 7.08 1.44 -10.65
N THR A 29 7.95 1.79 -9.72
CA THR A 29 7.77 1.45 -8.30
C THR A 29 6.50 2.07 -7.73
N ILE A 30 6.20 3.32 -8.10
CA ILE A 30 4.94 3.97 -7.71
C ILE A 30 3.72 3.23 -8.29
N ALA A 31 3.77 2.82 -9.55
CA ALA A 31 2.70 2.02 -10.16
C ALA A 31 2.48 0.71 -9.42
N ASP A 32 3.56 0.04 -9.00
CA ASP A 32 3.48 -1.17 -8.19
C ASP A 32 2.93 -0.87 -6.77
N MET A 33 3.28 0.25 -6.15
CA MET A 33 2.67 0.68 -4.90
C MET A 33 1.15 0.89 -5.02
N VAL A 34 0.70 1.52 -6.12
CA VAL A 34 -0.72 1.73 -6.40
C VAL A 34 -1.45 0.41 -6.66
N LYS A 35 -0.81 -0.57 -7.29
CA LYS A 35 -1.40 -1.93 -7.45
C LYS A 35 -1.64 -2.62 -6.10
N VAL A 36 -0.69 -2.52 -5.16
CA VAL A 36 -0.90 -3.06 -3.80
C VAL A 36 -2.06 -2.35 -3.10
N ALA A 37 -2.16 -1.02 -3.27
CA ALA A 37 -3.30 -0.26 -2.75
C ALA A 37 -4.63 -0.72 -3.36
N ASP A 38 -4.66 -1.03 -4.66
CA ASP A 38 -5.84 -1.55 -5.35
C ASP A 38 -6.27 -2.92 -4.82
N LEU A 39 -5.32 -3.85 -4.66
CA LEU A 39 -5.59 -5.16 -4.04
C LEU A 39 -6.13 -5.01 -2.61
N SER A 40 -5.60 -4.05 -1.85
CA SER A 40 -6.08 -3.77 -0.49
C SER A 40 -7.51 -3.20 -0.51
N ARG A 41 -7.86 -2.37 -1.51
CA ARG A 41 -9.22 -1.87 -1.69
C ARG A 41 -10.19 -2.98 -2.07
N GLN A 42 -9.77 -3.91 -2.93
CA GLN A 42 -10.56 -5.09 -3.27
C GLN A 42 -10.80 -5.98 -2.05
N GLY A 43 -9.75 -6.27 -1.26
CA GLY A 43 -9.87 -7.02 -0.01
C GLY A 43 -10.82 -6.34 0.98
N PHE A 44 -10.80 -5.01 1.07
CA PHE A 44 -11.73 -4.26 1.91
C PHE A 44 -13.19 -4.36 1.42
N MET A 45 -13.41 -4.30 0.10
CA MET A 45 -14.76 -4.45 -0.48
C MET A 45 -15.32 -5.86 -0.32
N ASN A 46 -14.45 -6.87 -0.35
CA ASN A 46 -14.82 -8.27 -0.12
C ASN A 46 -15.03 -8.60 1.37
N GLY A 47 -14.54 -7.75 2.28
CA GLY A 47 -14.58 -7.98 3.73
C GLY A 47 -13.41 -8.82 4.25
N ASP A 48 -12.37 -9.04 3.44
CA ASP A 48 -11.19 -9.82 3.81
C ASP A 48 -10.21 -9.02 4.69
N ILE A 49 -10.21 -7.69 4.56
CA ILE A 49 -9.46 -6.78 5.44
C ILE A 49 -10.33 -5.63 5.90
N SER A 50 -10.10 -5.17 7.13
CA SER A 50 -10.81 -4.04 7.75
C SER A 50 -10.10 -2.70 7.54
N THR A 51 -8.85 -2.72 7.08
CA THR A 51 -8.02 -1.53 6.87
C THR A 51 -7.80 -1.27 5.38
N VAL A 52 -8.19 -0.08 4.89
CA VAL A 52 -8.05 0.30 3.48
C VAL A 52 -6.88 1.25 3.22
N MET A 53 -6.22 1.07 2.07
CA MET A 53 -5.16 1.97 1.62
C MET A 53 -5.72 3.15 0.81
N SER A 54 -5.66 4.34 1.41
CA SER A 54 -6.00 5.60 0.73
C SER A 54 -4.84 6.12 -0.13
N PRO A 55 -5.08 7.02 -1.11
CA PRO A 55 -4.00 7.67 -1.85
C PRO A 55 -2.99 8.40 -0.96
N ARG A 56 -3.46 8.93 0.19
CA ARG A 56 -2.56 9.54 1.20
C ARG A 56 -1.60 8.52 1.79
N THR A 57 -2.06 7.29 2.02
CA THR A 57 -1.22 6.19 2.53
C THR A 57 -0.15 5.83 1.50
N VAL A 58 -0.50 5.79 0.20
CA VAL A 58 0.47 5.55 -0.88
C VAL A 58 1.53 6.65 -0.95
N ILE A 59 1.14 7.92 -0.82
CA ILE A 59 2.09 9.05 -0.76
C ILE A 59 3.04 8.91 0.43
N SER A 60 2.51 8.65 1.64
CA SER A 60 3.34 8.47 2.83
C SER A 60 4.27 7.27 2.69
N TRP A 61 3.81 6.19 2.06
CA TRP A 61 4.64 5.02 1.79
C TRP A 61 5.78 5.33 0.82
N ALA A 62 5.49 6.04 -0.28
CA ALA A 62 6.51 6.49 -1.23
C ALA A 62 7.55 7.42 -0.58
N GLN A 63 7.12 8.36 0.27
CA GLN A 63 8.01 9.24 1.02
C GLN A 63 8.87 8.47 2.03
N ASN A 64 8.27 7.56 2.80
CA ASN A 64 9.00 6.70 3.73
C ASN A 64 10.02 5.81 3.00
N THR A 65 9.68 5.35 1.80
CA THR A 65 10.60 4.56 0.97
C THR A 65 11.81 5.39 0.56
N ALA A 66 11.64 6.65 0.18
CA ALA A 66 12.75 7.54 -0.14
C ALA A 66 13.66 7.79 1.08
N ILE A 67 13.08 7.90 2.28
CA ILE A 67 13.81 8.13 3.54
C ILE A 67 14.58 6.87 3.98
N PHE A 68 13.90 5.72 4.06
CA PHE A 68 14.47 4.47 4.58
C PHE A 68 15.28 3.70 3.53
N LYS A 69 15.10 4.02 2.24
CA LYS A 69 15.66 3.28 1.09
C LYS A 69 15.30 1.80 1.09
N ASP A 70 14.19 1.46 1.73
CA ASP A 70 13.64 0.10 1.84
C ASP A 70 12.12 0.17 1.66
N ILE A 71 11.64 -0.40 0.55
CA ILE A 71 10.21 -0.39 0.16
C ILE A 71 9.38 -1.23 1.16
N GLY A 72 9.90 -2.38 1.57
CA GLY A 72 9.19 -3.34 2.43
C GLY A 72 9.09 -2.83 3.86
N PHE A 73 10.17 -2.26 4.38
CA PHE A 73 10.16 -1.60 5.68
C PHE A 73 9.22 -0.38 5.69
N ALA A 74 9.28 0.45 4.65
CA ALA A 74 8.39 1.60 4.51
C ALA A 74 6.90 1.17 4.44
N PHE A 75 6.60 0.07 3.76
CA PHE A 75 5.24 -0.48 3.69
C PHE A 75 4.75 -0.92 5.07
N ARG A 76 5.62 -1.61 5.81
CA ARG A 76 5.33 -2.12 7.15
C ARG A 76 4.90 -1.00 8.11
N VAL A 77 5.73 0.03 8.23
CA VAL A 77 5.47 1.14 9.16
C VAL A 77 4.28 2.00 8.72
N THR A 78 4.01 2.06 7.42
CA THR A 78 2.94 2.91 6.87
C THR A 78 1.57 2.26 6.95
N PHE A 79 1.49 0.95 6.68
CA PHE A 79 0.23 0.23 6.49
C PHE A 79 0.13 -1.07 7.30
N LEU A 80 1.08 -2.00 7.13
CA LEU A 80 0.96 -3.35 7.71
C LEU A 80 0.80 -3.34 9.24
N ASN A 81 1.53 -2.47 9.95
CA ASN A 81 1.44 -2.36 11.40
C ASN A 81 0.07 -1.85 11.90
N LYS A 82 -0.74 -1.24 11.03
CA LYS A 82 -2.09 -0.77 11.35
C LYS A 82 -3.16 -1.84 11.10
N CYS A 83 -2.83 -2.89 10.36
CA CYS A 83 -3.73 -3.99 10.08
C CYS A 83 -3.80 -4.94 11.28
N ASP A 84 -4.95 -5.60 11.44
CA ASP A 84 -5.13 -6.67 12.42
C ASP A 84 -4.13 -7.81 12.13
N GLU A 85 -3.66 -8.48 13.17
CA GLU A 85 -2.71 -9.59 13.06
C GLU A 85 -3.23 -10.71 12.16
N ALA A 86 -4.54 -10.99 12.20
CA ALA A 86 -5.16 -11.98 11.32
C ALA A 86 -5.12 -11.58 9.83
N GLU A 87 -5.14 -10.28 9.55
CA GLU A 87 -5.16 -9.72 8.19
C GLU A 87 -3.75 -9.48 7.63
N ARG A 88 -2.73 -9.39 8.50
CA ARG A 88 -1.34 -9.10 8.08
C ARG A 88 -0.79 -10.11 7.09
N MET A 89 -1.15 -11.40 7.23
CA MET A 89 -0.73 -12.42 6.27
C MET A 89 -1.29 -12.15 4.88
N LEU A 90 -2.56 -11.78 4.80
CA LEU A 90 -3.22 -11.47 3.53
C LEU A 90 -2.66 -10.19 2.89
N VAL A 91 -2.43 -9.15 3.70
CA VAL A 91 -1.81 -7.90 3.23
C VAL A 91 -0.37 -8.12 2.78
N ALA A 92 0.38 -9.01 3.45
CA ALA A 92 1.72 -9.42 3.02
C ALA A 92 1.68 -10.17 1.68
N GLU A 93 0.67 -11.01 1.45
CA GLU A 93 0.46 -11.67 0.16
C GLU A 93 0.19 -10.65 -0.95
N TYR A 94 -0.63 -9.61 -0.70
CA TYR A 94 -0.85 -8.54 -1.68
C TYR A 94 0.45 -7.83 -2.07
N TYR A 95 1.32 -7.58 -1.09
CA TYR A 95 2.64 -7.02 -1.34
C TYR A 95 3.52 -7.98 -2.15
N GLN A 96 3.60 -9.24 -1.76
CA GLN A 96 4.40 -10.28 -2.43
C GLN A 96 3.93 -10.50 -3.88
N ARG A 97 2.61 -10.48 -4.12
CA ARG A 97 2.02 -10.65 -5.45
C ARG A 97 2.42 -9.55 -6.44
N VAL A 98 2.73 -8.36 -5.95
CA VAL A 98 3.11 -7.21 -6.78
C VAL A 98 4.61 -7.03 -6.86
N PHE A 99 5.32 -7.12 -5.73
CA PHE A 99 6.77 -6.87 -5.67
C PHE A 99 7.61 -8.14 -5.85
N GLY A 100 7.01 -9.32 -5.75
CA GLY A 100 7.72 -10.60 -5.85
C GLY A 100 8.68 -10.86 -4.69
N THR A 101 8.58 -10.07 -3.61
CA THR A 101 9.46 -10.14 -2.46
C THR A 101 8.66 -10.35 -1.19
N ASP A 102 9.10 -11.28 -0.35
CA ASP A 102 8.56 -11.48 0.98
C ASP A 102 8.96 -10.34 1.91
N LEU A 103 8.03 -9.93 2.77
CA LEU A 103 8.33 -9.01 3.85
C LEU A 103 9.10 -9.78 4.93
N PRO A 104 10.19 -9.21 5.49
CA PRO A 104 11.06 -9.94 6.41
C PRO A 104 10.29 -10.51 7.61
N GLU A 105 10.50 -11.81 7.89
CA GLU A 105 9.77 -12.68 8.84
C GLU A 105 9.42 -12.08 10.21
N SER A 106 10.13 -11.05 10.67
CA SER A 106 9.87 -10.31 11.92
C SER A 106 8.46 -9.72 12.11
N VAL A 107 7.56 -9.89 11.14
CA VAL A 107 6.15 -9.41 11.17
C VAL A 107 5.11 -10.52 11.28
N VAL A 108 5.46 -11.77 10.94
CA VAL A 108 4.62 -12.93 11.22
C VAL A 108 5.19 -13.49 12.51
N GLY A 109 4.55 -13.18 13.63
CA GLY A 109 5.12 -13.29 14.98
C GLY A 109 6.08 -14.47 15.16
N SER A 110 7.28 -14.16 15.68
CA SER A 110 8.04 -15.16 16.40
C SER A 110 7.11 -15.76 17.46
N ALA A 111 6.98 -17.09 17.43
CA ALA A 111 6.15 -17.92 18.29
C ALA A 111 6.17 -17.54 19.77
#